data_AF-A0A2W1B7K6-F1
#
_entry.id   AF-A0A2W1B7K6-F1
#
_cell.length_a   1.000
_cell.length_b   1.000
_cell.length_c   1.000
_cell.angle_alpha   90.00
_cell.angle_beta   90.00
_cell.angle_gamma   90.00
#
_symmetry.space_group_name_H-M   'P 1'
#
loop_
_entity.id
_entity.type
_entity.pdbx_description
1 polymer ?
#
loop_
_entity_poly.entity_id
_entity_poly.type
_entity_poly.pdbx_seq_one_letter_code
_entity_poly.pdbx_strand_id
1 'polypeptide(L)'
;MGKHLLRHVQVGVWGEARFVRCSEQVKVTLFKAYCQTFYTCSLWFRYTQRTLNALRVQYNNGFRMLLGLPRFCSASGMFAEARVDGFHAIIRKRLASLLSRVRSSTNNILQVIAEKQDSNILKAFIRAQVL
;
A
#
# COMPACT_ATOMS: atom_id res chain seq x y z
N MET A 1 -8.56 5.68 10.58
CA MET A 1 -7.20 6.22 10.47
C MET A 1 -6.72 6.43 9.02
N GLY A 2 -7.06 5.57 8.03
CA GLY A 2 -6.54 5.72 6.64
C GLY A 2 -7.20 6.76 5.72
N LYS A 3 -8.39 7.29 6.05
CA LYS A 3 -9.12 8.22 5.17
C LYS A 3 -8.52 9.64 5.09
N HIS A 4 -7.77 10.06 6.11
CA HIS A 4 -7.18 11.39 6.16
C HIS A 4 -5.79 11.47 5.51
N LEU A 5 -4.99 10.41 5.61
CA LEU A 5 -3.63 10.36 5.08
C LEU A 5 -3.59 10.51 3.55
N LEU A 6 -4.48 9.83 2.81
CA LEU A 6 -4.52 9.99 1.36
C LEU A 6 -5.20 11.28 0.92
N ARG A 7 -6.21 11.81 1.63
CA ARG A 7 -6.85 13.08 1.23
C ARG A 7 -5.90 14.28 1.26
N HIS A 8 -5.02 14.37 2.27
CA HIS A 8 -4.03 15.45 2.33
C HIS A 8 -2.93 15.30 1.28
N VAL A 9 -2.47 14.07 1.04
CA VAL A 9 -1.49 13.77 -0.01
C VAL A 9 -2.08 14.10 -1.39
N GLN A 10 -3.34 13.77 -1.64
CA GLN A 10 -3.99 13.79 -2.95
C GLN A 10 -4.41 15.18 -3.46
N VAL A 11 -4.56 16.19 -2.58
CA VAL A 11 -4.99 17.54 -3.00
C VAL A 11 -3.86 18.58 -2.93
N GLY A 12 -2.90 18.46 -2.01
CA GLY A 12 -1.85 19.46 -1.82
C GLY A 12 -0.49 19.15 -2.46
N VAL A 13 -0.10 17.87 -2.54
CA VAL A 13 1.28 17.49 -2.92
C VAL A 13 1.41 17.18 -4.42
N TRP A 14 0.38 16.60 -5.03
CA TRP A 14 0.35 16.17 -6.43
C TRP A 14 -0.34 17.15 -7.37
N GLY A 15 -0.40 18.43 -7.02
CA GLY A 15 -0.89 19.47 -7.93
C GLY A 15 -0.15 19.34 -9.26
N GLU A 16 -0.88 18.91 -10.29
CA GLU A 16 -0.36 18.40 -11.57
C GLU A 16 0.69 19.34 -12.15
N ALA A 17 0.50 20.66 -11.99
CA ALA A 17 1.37 21.75 -12.44
C ALA A 17 2.85 21.64 -12.01
N ARG A 18 3.17 21.12 -10.82
CA ARG A 18 4.56 21.13 -10.31
C ARG A 18 5.45 20.04 -10.89
N PHE A 19 4.84 18.92 -11.29
CA PHE A 19 5.59 17.75 -11.75
C PHE A 19 5.28 17.39 -13.21
N VAL A 20 4.48 18.18 -13.95
CA VAL A 20 4.17 17.93 -15.37
C VAL A 20 5.43 17.63 -16.17
N ARG A 21 6.46 18.48 -16.02
CA ARG A 21 7.72 18.44 -16.77
C ARG A 21 8.74 17.42 -16.26
N CYS A 22 8.47 16.76 -15.13
CA CYS A 22 9.39 15.75 -14.60
C CYS A 22 9.30 14.45 -15.40
N SER A 23 10.42 13.74 -15.51
CA SER A 23 10.45 12.43 -16.16
C SER A 23 9.55 11.42 -15.44
N GLU A 24 9.10 10.42 -16.18
CA GLU A 24 8.28 9.34 -15.65
C GLU A 24 8.96 8.64 -14.47
N GLN A 25 10.28 8.44 -14.53
CA GLN A 25 11.06 7.79 -13.48
C GLN A 25 11.05 8.59 -12.17
N VAL A 26 11.10 9.93 -12.23
CA VAL A 26 11.01 10.80 -11.04
C VAL A 26 9.62 10.72 -10.44
N LYS A 27 8.57 10.78 -11.27
CA LYS A 27 7.17 10.62 -10.85
C LYS A 27 6.95 9.27 -10.15
N VAL A 28 7.42 8.18 -10.75
CA VAL A 28 7.37 6.84 -10.16
C VAL A 28 8.12 6.81 -8.83
N THR A 29 9.32 7.39 -8.76
CA THR A 29 10.12 7.40 -7.53
C THR A 29 9.42 8.16 -6.39
N LEU A 30 8.86 9.33 -6.67
CA LEU A 30 8.04 10.08 -5.72
C LEU A 30 6.84 9.27 -5.25
N PHE A 31 6.14 8.61 -6.17
CA PHE A 31 5.02 7.75 -5.84
C PHE A 31 5.44 6.58 -4.94
N LYS A 32 6.59 5.95 -5.21
CA LYS A 32 7.15 4.89 -4.36
C LYS A 32 7.48 5.42 -2.96
N ALA A 33 8.12 6.59 -2.86
CA ALA A 33 8.50 7.18 -1.58
C ALA A 33 7.28 7.53 -0.71
N TYR A 34 6.27 8.20 -1.27
CA TYR A 34 5.14 8.73 -0.52
C TYR A 34 3.93 7.79 -0.43
N CYS A 35 3.60 7.08 -1.52
CA CYS A 35 2.39 6.25 -1.58
C CYS A 35 2.67 4.78 -1.27
N GLN A 36 3.83 4.23 -1.64
CA GLN A 36 4.14 2.81 -1.37
C GLN A 36 4.74 2.52 0.00
N THR A 37 5.04 3.55 0.78
CA THR A 37 5.46 3.38 2.18
C THR A 37 4.35 2.70 2.98
N PHE A 38 3.07 2.99 2.68
CA PHE A 38 1.88 2.44 3.36
C PHE A 38 2.17 2.24 4.85
N TYR A 39 2.61 3.33 5.49
CA TYR A 39 3.15 3.28 6.83
C TYR A 39 2.16 2.57 7.77
N THR A 40 2.68 1.62 8.55
CA THR A 40 1.93 0.75 9.48
C THR A 40 0.79 -0.10 8.88
N CYS A 41 0.70 -0.26 7.55
CA CYS A 41 -0.35 -1.10 6.95
C CYS A 41 -0.33 -2.55 7.41
N SER A 42 0.84 -3.04 7.80
CA SER A 42 1.01 -4.38 8.36
C SER A 42 0.35 -4.58 9.73
N LEU A 43 0.00 -3.48 10.40
CA LEU A 43 -0.70 -3.47 11.69
C LEU A 43 -2.20 -3.21 11.55
N TRP A 44 -2.73 -3.06 10.33
CA TRP A 44 -4.15 -2.84 10.11
C TRP A 44 -4.91 -4.17 10.26
N PHE A 45 -5.40 -4.46 11.46
CA PHE A 45 -6.19 -5.68 11.74
C PHE A 45 -7.71 -5.42 11.81
N ARG A 46 -8.13 -4.16 12.00
CA ARG A 46 -9.54 -3.75 12.02
C ARG A 46 -9.82 -2.75 10.89
N TYR A 47 -10.19 -3.27 9.73
CA TYR A 47 -10.67 -2.47 8.61
C TYR A 47 -11.90 -3.10 7.97
N THR A 48 -12.77 -2.26 7.41
CA THR A 48 -13.88 -2.74 6.58
C THR A 48 -13.43 -2.88 5.13
N GLN A 49 -14.00 -3.85 4.40
CA GLN A 49 -13.73 -4.03 2.97
C GLN A 49 -13.99 -2.73 2.19
N ARG A 50 -15.03 -1.98 2.59
CA ARG A 50 -15.34 -0.67 2.01
C ARG A 50 -14.20 0.33 2.16
N THR A 51 -13.54 0.38 3.32
CA THR A 51 -12.42 1.31 3.56
C THR A 51 -11.20 0.88 2.77
N LEU A 52 -10.92 -0.42 2.70
CA LEU A 52 -9.80 -0.95 1.90
C LEU A 52 -10.01 -0.70 0.41
N ASN A 53 -11.22 -0.92 -0.10
CA ASN A 53 -11.58 -0.64 -1.50
C ASN A 53 -11.46 0.86 -1.82
N ALA A 54 -11.89 1.75 -0.92
CA ALA A 54 -11.73 3.18 -1.11
C ALA A 54 -10.25 3.59 -1.17
N LEU A 55 -9.41 3.01 -0.30
CA LEU A 55 -7.96 3.23 -0.30
C LEU A 55 -7.31 2.75 -1.61
N ARG A 56 -7.70 1.57 -2.10
CA ARG A 56 -7.27 1.02 -3.39
C ARG A 56 -7.62 1.93 -4.56
N VAL A 57 -8.85 2.46 -4.60
CA VAL A 57 -9.29 3.39 -5.65
C VAL A 57 -8.47 4.69 -5.59
N GLN A 58 -8.22 5.23 -4.40
CA GLN A 58 -7.40 6.43 -4.22
C GLN A 58 -5.96 6.20 -4.67
N TYR A 59 -5.35 5.06 -4.31
CA TYR A 59 -4.01 4.67 -4.75
C TYR A 59 -3.92 4.60 -6.28
N ASN A 60 -4.88 3.93 -6.92
CA ASN A 60 -4.92 3.82 -8.39
C ASN A 60 -5.11 5.19 -9.05
N ASN A 61 -6.00 6.02 -8.53
CA ASN A 61 -6.25 7.36 -9.09
C ASN A 61 -5.07 8.30 -8.87
N GLY A 62 -4.38 8.23 -7.72
CA GLY A 62 -3.18 9.01 -7.47
C GLY A 62 -2.06 8.69 -8.46
N PHE A 63 -1.90 7.40 -8.79
CA PHE A 63 -0.95 6.98 -9.83
C PHE A 63 -1.32 7.53 -11.21
N ARG A 64 -2.61 7.45 -11.59
CA ARG A 64 -3.11 8.01 -12.86
C ARG A 64 -2.87 9.51 -12.97
N MET A 65 -3.24 10.27 -11.94
CA MET A 65 -3.05 11.73 -11.93
C MET A 65 -1.58 12.10 -12.07
N LEU A 66 -0.70 11.42 -11.34
CA LEU A 66 0.73 11.74 -11.36
C LEU A 66 1.39 11.47 -12.72
N LEU A 67 0.98 10.39 -13.38
CA LEU A 67 1.50 9.99 -14.69
C LEU A 67 0.70 10.56 -15.87
N GLY A 68 -0.39 11.27 -15.64
CA GLY A 68 -1.27 11.78 -16.70
C GLY A 68 -1.95 10.67 -17.50
N LEU A 69 -2.24 9.53 -16.87
CA LEU A 69 -2.83 8.37 -17.56
C LEU A 69 -4.33 8.56 -17.83
N PRO A 70 -4.86 7.97 -18.91
CA PRO A 70 -6.28 7.99 -19.20
C PRO A 70 -7.13 7.45 -18.05
N ARG A 71 -8.34 8.00 -17.89
CA ARG A 71 -9.31 7.51 -16.90
C ARG A 71 -9.67 6.04 -17.12
N PHE A 72 -9.76 5.64 -18.39
CA PHE A 72 -10.10 4.29 -18.83
C PHE A 72 -8.83 3.51 -19.18
N CYS A 73 -8.06 3.15 -18.15
CA CYS A 73 -6.93 2.24 -18.28
C CYS A 73 -7.04 1.11 -17.25
N SER A 74 -6.57 -0.07 -17.63
CA SER A 74 -6.50 -1.20 -16.71
C SER A 74 -5.56 -0.87 -15.56
N ALA A 75 -6.03 -1.03 -14.33
CA ALA A 75 -5.23 -0.77 -13.14
C ALA A 75 -4.04 -1.73 -13.04
N SER A 76 -4.19 -2.99 -13.45
CA SER A 76 -3.07 -3.94 -13.47
C SER A 76 -2.07 -3.59 -14.58
N GLY A 77 -2.56 -3.17 -15.75
CA GLY A 77 -1.73 -2.76 -16.89
C GLY A 77 -0.79 -1.59 -16.55
N MET A 78 -1.34 -0.50 -16.01
CA MET A 78 -0.54 0.70 -15.69
C MET A 78 0.59 0.43 -14.68
N PHE A 79 0.35 -0.47 -13.71
CA PHE A 79 1.37 -0.85 -12.73
C PHE A 79 2.40 -1.81 -13.31
N ALA A 80 1.98 -2.73 -14.19
CA ALA A 80 2.89 -3.65 -14.87
C ALA A 80 3.83 -2.91 -15.83
N GLU A 81 3.30 -2.00 -16.65
CA GLU A 81 4.06 -1.18 -17.59
C GLU A 81 5.12 -0.34 -16.87
N ALA A 82 4.73 0.33 -15.77
CA ALA A 82 5.64 1.15 -14.98
C ALA A 82 6.58 0.33 -14.05
N ARG A 83 6.45 -1.00 -14.00
CA ARG A 83 7.18 -1.90 -13.08
C ARG A 83 7.05 -1.45 -11.62
N VAL A 84 5.82 -1.17 -11.21
CA VAL A 84 5.45 -0.69 -9.88
C VAL A 84 4.50 -1.70 -9.24
N ASP A 85 4.67 -2.01 -7.96
CA ASP A 85 3.72 -2.87 -7.25
C ASP A 85 2.33 -2.24 -7.18
N GLY A 86 1.30 -3.03 -7.53
CA GLY A 86 -0.08 -2.68 -7.28
C GLY A 86 -0.43 -2.69 -5.79
N PHE A 87 -1.60 -2.15 -5.44
CA PHE A 87 -2.08 -2.02 -4.06
C PHE A 87 -1.96 -3.31 -3.23
N HIS A 88 -2.52 -4.41 -3.74
CA HIS A 88 -2.52 -5.69 -3.03
C HIS A 88 -1.12 -6.29 -2.88
N ALA A 89 -0.25 -6.11 -3.89
CA ALA A 89 1.13 -6.56 -3.83
C ALA A 89 1.89 -5.87 -2.68
N ILE A 90 1.67 -4.56 -2.47
CA ILE A 90 2.32 -3.83 -1.38
C ILE A 90 1.83 -4.32 -0.02
N ILE A 91 0.51 -4.46 0.16
CA ILE A 91 -0.05 -4.99 1.41
C ILE A 91 0.57 -6.35 1.73
N ARG A 92 0.60 -7.28 0.77
CA ARG A 92 1.23 -8.59 0.97
C ARG A 92 2.72 -8.52 1.32
N LYS A 93 3.51 -7.70 0.60
CA LYS A 93 4.94 -7.52 0.89
C LYS A 93 5.19 -6.97 2.29
N ARG A 94 4.40 -5.98 2.73
CA ARG A 94 4.52 -5.37 4.06
C ARG A 94 4.13 -6.32 5.18
N LEU A 95 3.05 -7.09 4.99
CA LEU A 95 2.63 -8.13 5.93
C LEU A 95 3.68 -9.23 6.05
N ALA A 96 4.19 -9.75 4.94
CA ALA A 96 5.23 -10.77 4.93
C ALA A 96 6.53 -10.29 5.61
N SER A 97 6.95 -9.05 5.34
CA SER A 97 8.11 -8.44 6.00
C SER A 97 7.92 -8.27 7.52
N LEU A 98 6.72 -7.87 7.98
CA LEU A 98 6.42 -7.82 9.41
C LEU A 98 6.49 -9.23 10.03
N LEU A 99 5.82 -10.21 9.42
CA LEU A 99 5.77 -11.58 9.92
C LEU A 99 7.16 -12.21 10.00
N SER A 100 8.00 -12.00 8.98
CA SER A 100 9.39 -12.44 8.98
C SER A 100 10.17 -11.84 10.15
N ARG A 101 10.06 -10.54 10.40
CA ARG A 101 10.73 -9.87 11.52
C ARG A 101 10.23 -10.31 12.89
N VAL A 102 8.92 -10.55 13.02
CA VAL A 102 8.32 -11.05 14.27
C VAL A 102 8.84 -12.47 14.56
N ARG A 103 8.88 -13.35 13.55
CA ARG A 103 9.39 -14.72 13.67
C ARG A 103 10.89 -14.78 13.92
N SER A 104 11.67 -13.85 13.36
CA SER A 104 13.12 -13.79 13.55
C SER A 104 13.54 -13.02 14.81
N SER A 105 12.59 -12.53 15.61
CA SER A 105 12.92 -11.74 16.80
C SER A 105 13.41 -12.63 17.93
N THR A 106 14.42 -12.17 18.66
CA THR A 106 14.87 -12.76 19.94
C THR A 106 14.02 -12.29 21.13
N ASN A 107 13.04 -11.41 20.90
CA ASN A 107 12.17 -10.92 21.96
C ASN A 107 11.16 -12.01 22.32
N ASN A 108 11.25 -12.55 23.54
CA ASN A 108 10.39 -13.62 24.05
C ASN A 108 8.89 -13.29 23.94
N ILE A 109 8.48 -12.02 24.06
CA ILE A 109 7.08 -11.62 23.89
C ILE A 109 6.64 -11.80 22.43
N LEU A 110 7.48 -11.38 21.48
CA LEU A 110 7.20 -11.52 20.06
C LEU A 110 7.23 -12.99 19.62
N GLN A 111 8.10 -13.82 20.20
CA GLN A 111 8.13 -15.26 19.95
C GLN A 111 6.83 -15.94 20.39
N VAL A 112 6.34 -15.63 21.59
CA VAL A 112 5.03 -16.13 22.08
C VAL A 112 3.89 -15.71 21.15
N ILE A 113 3.93 -14.49 20.60
CA ILE A 113 2.93 -14.03 19.62
C ILE A 113 3.08 -14.75 18.27
N ALA A 114 4.31 -15.01 17.82
CA ALA A 114 4.61 -15.68 16.56
C ALA A 114 4.20 -17.16 16.55
N GLU A 115 4.36 -17.84 17.69
CA GLU A 115 4.05 -19.26 17.88
C GLU A 115 2.54 -19.50 18.05
N LYS A 116 1.78 -18.47 18.44
CA LYS A 116 0.32 -18.56 18.60
C LYS A 116 -0.39 -18.59 17.25
N GLN A 117 -0.54 -19.81 16.71
CA GLN A 117 -1.26 -20.11 15.45
C GLN A 117 -2.72 -19.57 15.44
N ASP A 118 -3.36 -19.48 16.61
CA ASP A 118 -4.75 -18.98 16.75
C ASP A 118 -4.89 -17.46 16.89
N SER A 119 -3.78 -16.72 16.85
CA SER A 119 -3.86 -15.27 16.95
C SER A 119 -4.68 -14.69 15.79
N ASN A 120 -5.58 -13.74 16.10
CA ASN A 120 -6.33 -12.97 15.10
C ASN A 120 -5.40 -12.30 14.06
N ILE A 121 -4.13 -12.14 14.42
CA ILE A 121 -3.03 -11.68 13.59
C ILE A 121 -2.80 -12.64 12.41
N LEU A 122 -2.64 -13.96 12.65
CA LEU A 122 -2.47 -14.95 11.58
C LEU A 122 -3.70 -15.03 10.67
N LYS A 123 -4.90 -14.97 11.25
CA LYS A 123 -6.18 -14.96 10.49
C LYS A 123 -6.32 -13.69 9.64
N ALA A 124 -5.90 -12.54 10.14
CA ALA A 124 -5.87 -11.28 9.38
C ALA A 124 -4.85 -11.35 8.23
N PHE A 125 -3.68 -11.98 8.47
CA PHE A 125 -2.68 -12.21 7.43
C PHE A 125 -3.20 -13.12 6.31
N ILE A 126 -3.82 -14.25 6.65
CA ILE A 126 -4.42 -15.17 5.67
C ILE A 126 -5.51 -14.46 4.85
N ARG A 127 -6.40 -13.70 5.50
CA ARG A 127 -7.45 -12.92 4.81
C ARG A 127 -6.86 -11.88 3.85
N ALA A 128 -5.74 -11.25 4.20
CA ALA A 128 -5.06 -10.30 3.32
C ALA A 128 -4.28 -10.96 2.18
N GLN A 129 -3.99 -12.27 2.27
CA GLN A 129 -3.29 -13.06 1.26
C GLN A 129 -4.25 -13.58 0.17
N VAL A 130 -5.54 -13.71 0.49
CA VAL A 130 -6.62 -14.13 -0.42
C VAL A 130 -7.27 -12.92 -1.16
N LEU A 131 -6.89 -11.69 -0.82
CA LEU A 131 -7.30 -10.44 -1.51
C LEU A 131 -6.29 -10.00 -2.56
#